data_AF-A0A3E3I961-F1
#
_entry.id   AF-A0A3E3I961-F1
#
_cell.length_a   1.000
_cell.length_b   1.000
_cell.length_c   1.000
_cell.angle_alpha   90.00
_cell.angle_beta   90.00
_cell.angle_gamma   90.00
#
_symmetry.space_group_name_H-M   'P 1'
#
loop_
_entity.id
_entity.type
_entity.pdbx_description
1 polymer ?
#
loop_
_entity_poly.entity_id
_entity_poly.type
_entity_poly.pdbx_seq_one_letter_code
_entity_poly.pdbx_strand_id
1 'polypeptide(L)'
;MKYNIFLDDSPVRVPGTILSAYEIWAEEGDGRWEKVWEETENYQQMRRIPLNRTLKRLKFIPKHPGEAGLPGCMRWNLLKKGA
;
A
#
# COMPACT_ATOMS: atom_id res chain seq x y z
N MET A 1 26.66 -21.10 24.29
CA MET A 1 25.98 -19.93 23.68
C MET A 1 24.82 -20.46 22.88
N LYS A 2 23.58 -20.24 23.33
CA LYS A 2 22.37 -20.85 22.74
C LYS A 2 21.83 -19.86 21.69
N TYR A 3 21.92 -20.22 20.42
CA TYR A 3 21.36 -19.47 19.31
C TYR A 3 20.09 -20.19 18.86
N ASN A 4 19.00 -19.44 18.68
CA ASN A 4 17.60 -19.85 18.41
C ASN A 4 16.73 -19.92 19.68
N ILE A 5 16.39 -18.75 20.22
CA ILE A 5 15.23 -18.57 21.10
C ILE A 5 14.04 -18.36 20.18
N PHE A 6 13.11 -19.32 20.13
CA PHE A 6 11.82 -19.09 19.49
C PHE A 6 11.08 -18.07 20.36
N LEU A 7 10.82 -16.88 19.80
CA LEU A 7 9.88 -15.96 20.42
C LEU A 7 8.52 -16.66 20.37
N ASP A 8 7.93 -16.93 21.52
CA ASP A 8 6.59 -17.55 21.67
C ASP A 8 5.50 -16.51 21.34
N ASP A 9 5.73 -15.72 20.29
CA ASP A 9 4.87 -14.65 19.87
C ASP A 9 3.61 -15.26 19.25
N SER A 10 2.48 -15.00 19.89
CA SER A 10 1.18 -15.33 19.32
C SER A 10 1.01 -14.61 17.97
N PRO A 11 0.47 -15.28 16.93
CA PRO A 11 0.25 -14.65 15.64
C PRO A 11 -0.58 -13.37 15.81
N VAL A 12 -0.06 -12.25 15.29
CA VAL A 12 -0.81 -10.99 15.29
C VAL A 12 -2.03 -11.17 14.39
N ARG A 13 -3.23 -10.91 14.92
CA ARG A 13 -4.45 -10.91 14.11
C ARG A 13 -4.39 -9.74 13.12
N VAL A 14 -4.41 -10.09 11.84
CA VAL A 14 -4.55 -9.14 10.74
C VAL A 14 -6.04 -8.84 10.56
N PRO A 15 -6.47 -7.56 10.56
CA PRO A 15 -7.85 -7.22 10.22
C PRO A 15 -8.17 -7.68 8.78
N GLY A 16 -9.25 -8.44 8.60
CA GLY A 16 -9.69 -8.92 7.29
C GLY A 16 -10.06 -7.80 6.29
N THR A 17 -10.24 -6.59 6.81
CA THR A 17 -10.50 -5.38 6.02
C THR A 17 -9.26 -4.80 5.37
N ILE A 18 -8.04 -5.29 5.64
CA ILE A 18 -6.83 -4.75 5.00
C ILE A 18 -6.81 -5.14 3.53
N LEU A 19 -6.49 -4.19 2.65
CA LEU A 19 -6.28 -4.50 1.23
C LEU A 19 -5.02 -5.35 1.06
N SER A 20 -5.14 -6.54 0.46
CA SER A 20 -4.01 -7.38 0.08
C SER A 20 -3.35 -6.89 -1.21
N ALA A 21 -4.12 -6.26 -2.10
CA ALA A 21 -3.62 -5.73 -3.36
C ALA A 21 -4.22 -4.37 -3.72
N TYR A 22 -3.41 -3.52 -4.35
CA TYR A 22 -3.80 -2.19 -4.82
C TYR A 22 -2.91 -1.67 -5.95
N GLU A 23 -3.42 -0.69 -6.69
CA GLU A 23 -2.65 0.07 -7.67
C GLU A 23 -2.63 1.55 -7.29
N ILE A 24 -1.53 2.22 -7.67
CA ILE A 24 -1.46 3.68 -7.68
C ILE A 24 -1.24 4.13 -9.11
N TRP A 25 -1.98 5.15 -9.50
CA TRP A 25 -1.85 5.77 -10.80
C TRP A 25 -1.72 7.27 -10.65
N ALA A 26 -1.05 7.89 -11.62
CA ALA A 26 -0.74 9.30 -11.59
C ALA A 26 -1.08 9.97 -12.93
N GLU A 27 -1.33 11.28 -12.89
CA GLU A 27 -1.57 12.15 -14.05
C GLU A 27 -0.78 13.44 -13.88
N GLU A 28 -0.02 13.83 -14.91
CA GLU A 28 0.95 14.93 -14.85
C GLU A 28 0.39 16.28 -15.34
N GLY A 29 -0.79 16.29 -15.97
CA GLY A 29 -1.46 17.50 -16.46
C GLY A 29 -2.08 17.38 -17.84
N ASP A 30 -1.75 16.32 -18.56
CA ASP A 30 -2.13 16.02 -19.94
C ASP A 30 -3.42 15.17 -20.06
N GLY A 31 -4.03 14.79 -18.94
CA GLY A 31 -5.20 13.93 -18.88
C GLY A 31 -4.92 12.43 -19.06
N ARG A 32 -3.66 12.01 -19.22
CA ARG A 32 -3.29 10.60 -19.33
C ARG A 32 -2.97 10.02 -17.96
N TRP A 33 -3.59 8.89 -17.65
CA TRP A 33 -3.32 8.14 -16.43
C TRP A 33 -2.25 7.08 -16.68
N GLU A 34 -1.22 7.08 -15.86
CA GLU A 34 -0.18 6.04 -15.87
C GLU A 34 -0.18 5.26 -14.55
N LYS A 35 -0.01 3.94 -14.63
CA LYS A 35 0.19 3.11 -13.44
C LYS A 35 1.62 3.33 -12.94
N VAL A 36 1.75 3.79 -11.70
CA VAL A 36 3.05 4.11 -11.08
C VAL A 36 3.45 3.10 -10.02
N TRP A 37 2.49 2.31 -9.53
CA TRP A 37 2.73 1.25 -8.57
C TRP A 37 1.64 0.18 -8.63
N GLU A 38 2.05 -1.05 -8.32
CA GLU A 38 1.17 -2.19 -8.10
C GLU A 38 1.70 -2.97 -6.90
N GLU A 39 0.81 -3.24 -5.95
CA GLU A 39 1.05 -4.11 -4.80
C GLU A 39 0.14 -5.32 -4.93
N THR A 40 0.71 -6.51 -4.83
CA THR A 40 -0.02 -7.79 -4.86
C THR A 40 -0.01 -8.50 -3.52
N GLU A 41 0.91 -8.12 -2.62
CA GLU A 41 1.15 -8.81 -1.35
C GLU A 41 1.39 -7.78 -0.23
N ASN A 42 0.34 -7.03 0.12
CA ASN A 42 0.42 -6.01 1.16
C ASN A 42 0.51 -6.64 2.57
N TYR A 43 1.74 -6.82 3.05
CA TYR A 43 2.05 -7.31 4.41
C TYR A 43 1.92 -6.23 5.51
N GLN A 44 1.00 -5.28 5.37
CA GLN A 44 0.75 -4.20 6.35
C GLN A 44 1.96 -3.31 6.63
N GLN A 45 2.86 -3.18 5.66
CA GLN A 45 4.04 -2.34 5.80
C GLN A 45 3.76 -0.94 5.29
N MET A 46 4.25 0.07 6.01
CA MET A 46 4.30 1.42 5.46
C MET A 46 5.41 1.46 4.41
N ARG A 47 5.02 1.48 3.13
CA ARG A 47 5.95 1.57 2.00
C ARG A 47 6.01 3.00 1.47
N ARG A 48 7.22 3.49 1.24
CA ARG A 48 7.46 4.76 0.56
C ARG A 48 7.62 4.50 -0.93
N ILE A 49 6.69 5.03 -1.72
CA ILE A 49 6.70 4.89 -3.19
C ILE A 49 7.28 6.18 -3.79
N PRO A 50 8.48 6.15 -4.38
CA PRO A 50 9.08 7.34 -4.98
C PRO A 50 8.41 7.66 -6.32
N LEU A 51 7.67 8.77 -6.38
CA LEU A 51 7.00 9.20 -7.61
C LEU A 51 7.91 10.05 -8.50
N ASN A 52 8.85 10.79 -7.91
CA ASN A 52 9.95 11.53 -8.56
C ASN A 52 9.57 12.43 -9.76
N ARG A 53 8.35 12.95 -9.78
CA ARG A 53 7.82 13.78 -10.86
C ARG A 53 6.79 14.77 -10.35
N THR A 54 6.48 15.77 -11.16
CA THR A 54 5.39 16.71 -10.87
C THR A 54 4.07 16.04 -11.20
N LEU A 55 3.16 15.99 -10.22
CA LEU A 55 1.88 15.32 -10.37
C LEU A 55 0.74 16.32 -10.19
N LYS A 56 -0.25 16.24 -11.07
CA LYS A 56 -1.51 16.99 -10.93
C LYS A 56 -2.53 16.19 -10.14
N ARG A 57 -2.65 14.88 -10.42
CA ARG A 57 -3.60 13.98 -9.74
C ARG A 57 -2.98 12.63 -9.44
N LEU A 58 -3.50 12.01 -8.39
CA LEU A 58 -3.24 10.64 -8.00
C LEU A 58 -4.57 9.93 -7.80
N LYS A 59 -4.64 8.68 -8.23
CA LYS A 59 -5.74 7.77 -7.88
C LYS A 59 -5.17 6.50 -7.28
N PHE A 60 -5.89 6.02 -6.28
CA PHE A 60 -5.63 4.76 -5.62
C PHE A 60 -6.76 3.80 -6.00
N ILE A 61 -6.40 2.60 -6.46
CA ILE A 61 -7.38 1.59 -6.90
C ILE A 61 -7.23 0.35 -6.02
N PRO A 62 -8.18 0.06 -5.11
CA PRO A 62 -8.18 -1.19 -4.36
C PRO A 62 -8.48 -2.36 -5.31
N LYS A 63 -7.76 -3.47 -5.17
CA LYS A 63 -7.97 -4.67 -5.99
C LYS A 63 -8.59 -5.82 -5.22
N HIS A 64 -8.11 -6.08 -4.01
CA HIS A 64 -8.60 -7.21 -3.22
C HIS A 64 -8.48 -6.92 -1.71
N PRO A 65 -9.54 -7.11 -0.91
CA PRO A 65 -9.44 -7.17 0.55
C PRO A 65 -8.80 -8.49 1.01
N GLY A 66 -8.19 -8.53 2.19
CA GLY A 66 -7.54 -9.74 2.73
C GLY A 66 -8.52 -10.88 2.99
N GLU A 67 -9.75 -10.57 3.42
CA GLU A 67 -10.85 -11.53 3.56
C GLU A 67 -11.97 -11.27 2.53
N ALA A 68 -12.47 -12.36 1.94
CA ALA A 68 -13.57 -12.31 0.98
C ALA A 68 -14.86 -11.82 1.66
N GLY A 69 -15.54 -10.86 1.02
CA GLY A 69 -16.82 -10.33 1.49
C GLY A 69 -16.74 -9.18 2.51
N LEU A 70 -15.53 -8.74 2.90
CA LEU A 70 -15.35 -7.57 3.74
C LEU A 70 -14.97 -6.32 2.91
N PRO A 71 -15.43 -5.12 3.30
CA PRO A 71 -14.98 -3.89 2.69
C PRO A 71 -13.49 -3.66 2.99
N GLY A 72 -12.72 -3.34 1.95
CA GLY A 72 -11.30 -3.03 2.06
C GLY A 72 -11.06 -1.61 2.63
N CYS A 73 -10.04 -1.47 3.48
CA CYS A 73 -9.61 -0.22 4.06
C CYS A 73 -8.10 -0.03 3.87
N MET A 74 -7.69 1.22 3.62
CA MET A 74 -6.28 1.59 3.58
C MET A 74 -6.06 3.01 4.05
N ARG A 75 -4.98 3.20 4.82
CA ARG A 75 -4.46 4.51 5.18
C ARG A 75 -3.29 4.85 4.26
N TRP A 76 -3.32 6.04 3.68
CA TRP A 76 -2.22 6.57 2.88
C TRP A 76 -2.02 8.05 3.21
N ASN A 77 -0.79 8.52 3.02
CA ASN A 77 -0.43 9.92 3.21
C ASN A 77 0.34 10.38 1.96
N LEU A 78 0.01 11.56 1.45
CA LEU A 78 0.78 12.20 0.39
C LEU A 78 1.81 13.15 1.00
N LEU A 79 3.08 12.84 0.80
CA LEU A 79 4.19 13.66 1.26
C LEU A 79 4.72 14.49 0.08
N LYS A 80 4.65 15.82 0.19
CA LYS A 80 5.31 16.73 -0.75
C LYS A 80 6.79 16.83 -0.36
N LYS A 81 7.69 16.77 -1.35
CA LYS A 81 9.09 17.11 -1.12
C LYS A 81 9.15 18.61 -0.79
N GLY A 82 9.73 18.97 0.35
CA GLY A 82 9.99 20.37 0.71
C GLY A 82 10.87 21.01 -0.36
N ALA A 83 10.60 22.29 -0.64
CA ALA A 83 11.38 23.12 -1.57
C ALA A 83 12.84 23.25 -1.13
#